data_AF-A0A0W0SGH6-F1
#
_entry.id   AF-A0A0W0SGH6-F1
#
_cell.length_a   1.000
_cell.length_b   1.000
_cell.length_c   1.000
_cell.angle_alpha   90.00
_cell.angle_beta   90.00
_cell.angle_gamma   90.00
#
_symmetry.space_group_name_H-M   'P 1'
#
loop_
_entity.id
_entity.type
_entity.pdbx_description
1 polymer ?
#
loop_
_entity_poly.entity_id
_entity_poly.type
_entity_poly.pdbx_seq_one_letter_code
_entity_poly.pdbx_strand_id
1 'polypeptide(L)'
;MLNEYYLTDDIEEPVLASSILAYVTPNVSGKRFNELKTAQIPWEAKLDLSNLKPDDARRALLEFIQKQVKKNKHTLLIVHGTQSARNAPPLLKNLVNHWLQQIQEVIAFHSAKPSDGGTGAVYVLLKRVSDLPVFTRTESSSFLVVETKAMERQRRLAEQQGERRMASVKAREHSNYEAQPGLEGELQNNILQHPALDSQRFDGIDAPLNPEPPLNTDARREYDNERRNQEQEKQLRLGNMPRFTNTPKPRGP
;
A
#
# COMPACT_ATOMS: atom_id res chain seq x y z
N MET A 1 -19.05 10.22 12.17
CA MET A 1 -18.91 11.39 11.27
C MET A 1 -19.07 10.89 9.85
N LEU A 2 -19.63 11.70 8.95
CA LEU A 2 -19.62 11.38 7.52
C LEU A 2 -18.16 11.42 7.06
N ASN A 3 -17.69 10.40 6.35
CA ASN A 3 -16.40 10.52 5.67
C ASN A 3 -16.52 11.69 4.69
N GLU A 4 -15.66 12.69 4.87
CA GLU A 4 -15.61 13.84 3.97
C GLU A 4 -14.81 13.42 2.75
N TYR A 5 -15.52 13.02 1.68
CA TYR A 5 -14.91 12.65 0.41
C TYR A 5 -14.69 13.91 -0.44
N TYR A 6 -13.44 14.18 -0.78
CA TYR A 6 -13.09 15.13 -1.83
C TYR A 6 -12.91 14.35 -3.12
N LEU A 7 -13.94 14.34 -3.97
CA LEU A 7 -13.91 13.66 -5.26
C LEU A 7 -13.24 14.58 -6.29
N THR A 8 -12.23 14.08 -6.99
CA THR A 8 -11.59 14.82 -8.10
C THR A 8 -12.35 14.59 -9.40
N ASP A 9 -12.16 15.49 -10.36
CA ASP A 9 -12.79 15.40 -11.69
C ASP A 9 -11.79 15.08 -12.81
N ASP A 10 -10.54 14.81 -12.44
CA ASP A 10 -9.44 14.58 -13.38
C ASP A 10 -9.58 13.21 -14.06
N ILE A 11 -10.18 13.22 -15.25
CA ILE A 11 -10.37 12.02 -16.08
C ILE A 11 -9.27 11.98 -17.13
N GLU A 12 -8.34 11.04 -16.98
CA GLU A 12 -7.24 10.83 -17.94
C GLU A 12 -7.73 10.15 -19.23
N GLU A 13 -8.52 9.08 -19.09
CA GLU A 13 -9.01 8.26 -20.20
C GLU A 13 -10.55 8.27 -20.26
N PRO A 14 -11.16 9.11 -21.13
CA PRO A 14 -12.61 9.16 -21.24
C PRO A 14 -13.18 7.93 -21.96
N VAL A 15 -14.23 7.36 -21.39
CA VAL A 15 -15.02 6.27 -21.95
C VAL A 15 -16.16 6.76 -22.84
N LEU A 16 -16.47 5.98 -23.88
CA LEU A 16 -17.55 6.26 -24.82
C LEU A 16 -18.92 5.87 -24.24
N ALA A 17 -19.98 6.35 -24.90
CA ALA A 17 -21.37 6.02 -24.56
C ALA A 17 -21.67 4.52 -24.57
N SER A 18 -21.11 3.78 -25.52
CA SER A 18 -21.29 2.33 -25.68
C SER A 18 -20.39 1.48 -24.77
N SER A 19 -19.36 2.07 -24.15
CA SER A 19 -18.41 1.32 -23.32
C SER A 19 -19.08 0.73 -22.09
N ILE A 20 -18.72 -0.50 -21.74
CA ILE A 20 -19.16 -1.13 -20.49
C ILE A 20 -18.22 -0.69 -19.38
N LEU A 21 -18.79 -0.18 -18.29
CA LEU A 21 -18.06 0.13 -17.07
C LEU A 21 -17.92 -1.14 -16.23
N ALA A 22 -16.72 -1.40 -15.72
CA ALA A 22 -16.45 -2.52 -14.84
C ALA A 22 -15.29 -2.13 -13.90
N TYR A 23 -15.52 -2.29 -12.61
CA TYR A 23 -14.52 -2.06 -11.57
C TYR A 23 -14.76 -3.05 -10.44
N VAL A 24 -13.67 -3.58 -9.88
CA VAL A 24 -13.72 -4.52 -8.77
C VAL A 24 -12.45 -4.39 -7.95
N THR A 25 -12.61 -4.32 -6.63
CA THR A 25 -11.49 -4.37 -5.69
C THR A 25 -11.01 -5.81 -5.50
N PRO A 26 -9.72 -6.04 -5.17
CA PRO A 26 -9.16 -7.39 -5.02
C PRO A 26 -9.87 -8.29 -4.00
N ASN A 27 -10.58 -7.68 -3.05
CA ASN A 27 -11.25 -8.39 -1.95
C ASN A 27 -12.60 -9.02 -2.35
N VAL A 28 -13.07 -8.80 -3.58
CA VAL A 28 -14.35 -9.34 -4.06
C VAL A 28 -14.13 -10.64 -4.82
N SER A 29 -14.76 -11.73 -4.36
CA SER A 29 -14.75 -13.01 -5.08
C SER A 29 -15.31 -12.84 -6.50
N GLY A 30 -14.65 -13.45 -7.48
CA GLY A 30 -15.09 -13.45 -8.88
C GLY A 30 -16.53 -13.96 -9.08
N LYS A 31 -16.98 -14.91 -8.24
CA LYS A 31 -18.38 -15.38 -8.24
C LYS A 31 -19.35 -14.24 -7.92
N ARG A 32 -19.08 -13.48 -6.86
CA ARG A 32 -19.92 -12.37 -6.42
C ARG A 32 -19.95 -11.23 -7.44
N PHE A 33 -18.80 -10.95 -8.07
CA PHE A 33 -18.75 -9.98 -9.17
C PHE A 33 -19.56 -10.45 -10.38
N ASN A 34 -19.50 -11.74 -10.72
CA ASN A 34 -20.30 -12.30 -11.80
C ASN A 34 -21.81 -12.27 -11.49
N GLU A 35 -22.21 -12.51 -10.24
CA GLU A 35 -23.59 -12.35 -9.79
C GLU A 35 -24.08 -10.90 -9.93
N LEU A 36 -23.22 -9.91 -9.64
CA LEU A 36 -23.51 -8.49 -9.88
C LEU A 36 -23.70 -8.20 -11.38
N LYS A 37 -22.73 -8.61 -12.21
CA LYS A 37 -22.78 -8.43 -13.68
C LYS A 37 -24.03 -9.06 -14.29
N THR A 38 -24.41 -10.24 -13.82
CA THR A 38 -25.58 -10.97 -14.29
C THR A 38 -26.88 -10.56 -13.58
N ALA A 39 -26.88 -9.48 -12.78
CA ALA A 39 -28.03 -8.97 -12.05
C ALA A 39 -28.78 -10.05 -11.24
N GLN A 40 -28.05 -11.07 -10.75
CA GLN A 40 -28.62 -12.09 -9.86
C GLN A 40 -28.80 -11.54 -8.45
N ILE A 41 -28.00 -10.55 -8.08
CA ILE A 41 -28.19 -9.78 -6.86
C ILE A 41 -29.13 -8.62 -7.19
N PRO A 42 -30.36 -8.59 -6.64
CA PRO A 42 -31.27 -7.48 -6.87
C PRO A 42 -30.70 -6.21 -6.24
N TRP A 43 -30.85 -5.09 -6.94
CA TRP A 43 -30.57 -3.78 -6.36
C TRP A 43 -31.69 -3.42 -5.38
N GLU A 44 -31.33 -2.69 -4.33
CA GLU A 44 -32.22 -2.38 -3.22
C GLU A 44 -32.64 -0.90 -3.19
N ALA A 45 -31.88 -0.05 -3.85
CA ALA A 45 -32.16 1.37 -4.00
C ALA A 45 -31.62 1.89 -5.33
N LYS A 46 -32.28 2.92 -5.85
CA LYS A 46 -31.96 3.56 -7.12
C LYS A 46 -31.70 5.04 -6.93
N LEU A 47 -30.72 5.58 -7.67
CA LEU A 47 -30.46 7.00 -7.82
C LEU A 47 -30.46 7.36 -9.31
N ASP A 48 -31.06 8.49 -9.67
CA ASP A 48 -31.02 9.04 -11.02
C ASP A 48 -30.27 10.39 -11.02
N LEU A 49 -29.24 10.48 -11.85
CA LEU A 49 -28.35 11.62 -12.02
C LEU A 49 -28.46 12.23 -13.42
N SER A 50 -29.21 11.60 -14.33
CA SER A 50 -29.16 11.88 -15.77
C SER A 50 -29.48 13.32 -16.19
N ASN A 51 -30.21 14.06 -15.34
CA ASN A 51 -30.63 15.44 -15.58
C ASN A 51 -30.01 16.44 -14.59
N LEU A 52 -28.99 16.02 -13.83
CA LEU A 52 -28.32 16.88 -12.86
C LEU A 52 -27.05 17.50 -13.46
N LYS A 53 -26.69 18.69 -12.96
CA LYS A 53 -25.37 19.27 -13.23
C LYS A 53 -24.29 18.46 -12.50
N PRO A 54 -23.03 18.45 -12.98
CA PRO A 54 -21.95 17.69 -12.35
C PRO A 54 -21.83 17.90 -10.83
N ASP A 55 -21.87 19.14 -10.35
CA ASP A 55 -21.75 19.42 -8.90
C ASP A 55 -22.95 18.91 -8.10
N ASP A 56 -24.16 19.04 -8.64
CA ASP A 56 -25.37 18.52 -8.01
C ASP A 56 -25.38 16.99 -8.01
N ALA A 57 -24.93 16.39 -9.11
CA ALA A 57 -24.78 14.94 -9.25
C ALA A 57 -23.75 14.39 -8.26
N ARG A 58 -22.61 15.07 -8.09
CA ARG A 58 -21.57 14.70 -7.12
C ARG A 58 -22.13 14.68 -5.69
N ARG A 59 -22.80 15.76 -5.28
CA ARG A 59 -23.43 15.86 -3.95
C ARG A 59 -24.50 14.79 -3.76
N ALA A 60 -25.41 14.64 -4.72
CA ALA A 60 -26.48 13.64 -4.67
C ALA A 60 -25.94 12.22 -4.60
N LEU A 61 -24.88 11.90 -5.36
CA LEU A 61 -24.20 10.60 -5.35
C LEU A 61 -23.63 10.28 -3.97
N LEU A 62 -22.85 11.20 -3.39
CA LEU A 62 -22.24 11.02 -2.07
C LEU A 62 -23.29 10.87 -0.98
N GLU A 63 -24.26 11.79 -0.92
CA GLU A 63 -25.34 11.75 0.07
C GLU A 63 -26.16 10.46 -0.05
N PHE A 64 -26.45 10.03 -1.28
CA PHE A 64 -27.17 8.78 -1.52
C PHE A 64 -26.39 7.58 -1.03
N ILE A 65 -25.13 7.41 -1.42
CA ILE A 65 -24.32 6.26 -0.99
C ILE A 65 -24.21 6.23 0.53
N GLN A 66 -23.87 7.36 1.17
CA GLN A 66 -23.78 7.45 2.63
C GLN A 66 -25.11 7.10 3.32
N LYS A 67 -26.24 7.57 2.77
CA LYS A 67 -27.58 7.25 3.28
C LYS A 67 -27.88 5.75 3.15
N GLN A 68 -27.50 5.12 2.05
CA GLN A 68 -27.76 3.69 1.83
C GLN A 68 -26.83 2.79 2.65
N VAL A 69 -25.57 3.18 2.83
CA VAL A 69 -24.64 2.51 3.75
C VAL A 69 -25.20 2.52 5.18
N LYS A 70 -25.71 3.67 5.66
CA LYS A 70 -26.37 3.77 6.98
C LYS A 70 -27.61 2.88 7.10
N LYS A 71 -28.31 2.63 5.99
CA LYS A 71 -29.46 1.72 5.91
C LYS A 71 -29.07 0.25 5.71
N ASN A 72 -27.77 -0.06 5.75
CA ASN A 72 -27.21 -1.38 5.52
C ASN A 72 -27.67 -2.00 4.19
N LYS A 73 -27.75 -1.18 3.14
CA LYS A 73 -28.00 -1.63 1.76
C LYS A 73 -26.67 -2.01 1.10
N HIS A 74 -26.71 -3.04 0.26
CA HIS A 74 -25.53 -3.64 -0.35
C HIS A 74 -25.45 -3.44 -1.85
N THR A 75 -26.58 -3.41 -2.54
CA THR A 75 -26.59 -3.30 -4.00
C THR A 75 -27.43 -2.10 -4.40
N LEU A 76 -26.84 -1.21 -5.19
CA LEU A 76 -27.47 0.02 -5.65
C LEU A 76 -27.53 0.04 -7.18
N LEU A 77 -28.50 0.77 -7.72
CA LEU A 77 -28.57 1.11 -9.14
C LEU A 77 -28.37 2.62 -9.29
N ILE A 78 -27.37 3.03 -10.05
CA ILE A 78 -27.09 4.45 -10.32
C ILE A 78 -27.28 4.70 -11.81
N VAL A 79 -28.26 5.52 -12.15
CA VAL A 79 -28.55 5.94 -13.52
C VAL A 79 -27.84 7.27 -13.76
N HIS A 80 -26.82 7.28 -14.58
CA HIS A 80 -26.11 8.50 -14.98
C HIS A 80 -26.55 9.01 -16.37
N GLY A 81 -27.26 8.17 -17.12
CA GLY A 81 -27.71 8.45 -18.47
C GLY A 81 -26.61 8.32 -19.52
N THR A 82 -27.01 8.41 -20.78
CA THR A 82 -26.12 8.30 -21.95
C THR A 82 -26.04 9.64 -22.71
N GLN A 83 -26.63 10.69 -22.15
CA GLN A 83 -26.66 12.03 -22.73
C GLN A 83 -25.23 12.51 -22.98
N SER A 84 -24.95 12.85 -24.23
CA SER A 84 -23.69 13.47 -24.60
C SER A 84 -23.93 14.60 -25.59
N ALA A 85 -23.09 15.64 -25.52
CA ALA A 85 -23.02 16.62 -26.58
C ALA A 85 -22.56 15.92 -27.88
N ARG A 86 -22.98 16.43 -29.04
CA ARG A 86 -22.69 15.81 -30.34
C ARG A 86 -21.20 15.49 -30.45
N ASN A 87 -20.88 14.20 -30.62
CA ASN A 87 -19.53 13.63 -30.75
C ASN A 87 -18.60 13.74 -29.52
N ALA A 88 -19.11 14.10 -28.33
CA ALA A 88 -18.32 14.07 -27.10
C ALA A 88 -18.54 12.74 -26.33
N PRO A 89 -17.59 12.32 -25.48
CA PRO A 89 -17.85 11.32 -24.44
C PRO A 89 -18.91 11.80 -23.43
N PRO A 90 -19.81 10.94 -22.91
CA PRO A 90 -20.82 11.38 -21.95
C PRO A 90 -20.16 11.81 -20.63
N LEU A 91 -20.34 13.08 -20.27
CA LEU A 91 -19.65 13.69 -19.13
C LEU A 91 -19.98 12.98 -17.81
N LEU A 92 -21.27 12.85 -17.47
CA LEU A 92 -21.68 12.22 -16.20
C LEU A 92 -21.27 10.76 -16.10
N LYS A 93 -21.25 10.03 -17.21
CA LYS A 93 -20.77 8.63 -17.21
C LYS A 93 -19.31 8.55 -16.78
N ASN A 94 -18.48 9.42 -17.35
CA ASN A 94 -17.05 9.47 -17.04
C ASN A 94 -16.79 9.90 -15.61
N LEU A 95 -17.50 10.94 -15.15
CA LEU A 95 -17.40 11.41 -13.77
C LEU A 95 -17.84 10.34 -12.77
N VAL A 96 -18.98 9.69 -12.98
CA VAL A 96 -19.46 8.62 -12.09
C VAL A 96 -18.50 7.42 -12.09
N ASN A 97 -17.94 7.04 -13.25
CA ASN A 97 -16.92 6.00 -13.32
C ASN A 97 -15.69 6.32 -12.46
N HIS A 98 -15.26 7.58 -12.45
CA HIS A 98 -14.12 8.05 -11.67
C HIS A 98 -14.45 8.17 -10.18
N TRP A 99 -15.52 8.90 -9.84
CA TRP A 99 -15.93 9.16 -8.47
C TRP A 99 -16.23 7.87 -7.68
N LEU A 100 -16.87 6.88 -8.30
CA LEU A 100 -17.18 5.62 -7.61
C LEU A 100 -15.93 4.86 -7.15
N GLN A 101 -14.80 5.01 -7.83
CA GLN A 101 -13.53 4.36 -7.45
C GLN A 101 -12.87 5.05 -6.25
N GLN A 102 -13.22 6.31 -5.98
CA GLN A 102 -12.67 7.09 -4.87
C GLN A 102 -13.43 6.87 -3.55
N ILE A 103 -14.64 6.29 -3.63
CA ILE A 103 -15.50 6.04 -2.46
C ILE A 103 -15.15 4.68 -1.87
N GLN A 104 -14.62 4.67 -0.65
CA GLN A 104 -14.12 3.44 0.00
C GLN A 104 -15.21 2.41 0.30
N GLU A 105 -16.47 2.85 0.45
CA GLU A 105 -17.60 1.95 0.64
C GLU A 105 -17.97 1.19 -0.63
N VAL A 106 -17.54 1.66 -1.82
CA VAL A 106 -17.79 0.99 -3.10
C VAL A 106 -16.71 -0.05 -3.35
N ILE A 107 -17.09 -1.32 -3.43
CA ILE A 107 -16.15 -2.44 -3.61
C ILE A 107 -16.14 -3.01 -5.03
N ALA A 108 -17.21 -2.80 -5.79
CA ALA A 108 -17.31 -3.14 -7.20
C ALA A 108 -18.46 -2.38 -7.87
N PHE A 109 -18.36 -2.15 -9.17
CA PHE A 109 -19.50 -1.75 -9.99
C PHE A 109 -19.40 -2.30 -11.41
N HIS A 110 -20.54 -2.44 -12.07
CA HIS A 110 -20.61 -2.88 -13.46
C HIS A 110 -21.79 -2.21 -14.16
N SER A 111 -21.70 -1.93 -15.47
CA SER A 111 -22.85 -1.43 -16.23
C SER A 111 -24.06 -2.34 -16.09
N ALA A 112 -25.24 -1.72 -16.01
CA ALA A 112 -26.48 -2.44 -15.81
C ALA A 112 -26.87 -3.26 -17.04
N LYS A 113 -27.84 -4.17 -16.86
CA LYS A 113 -28.46 -4.88 -17.98
C LYS A 113 -29.34 -3.91 -18.80
N PRO A 114 -29.63 -4.21 -20.08
CA PRO A 114 -30.53 -3.40 -20.90
C PRO A 114 -31.90 -3.11 -20.25
N SER A 115 -32.44 -4.05 -19.47
CA SER A 115 -33.70 -3.88 -18.72
C SER A 115 -33.66 -2.74 -17.69
N ASP A 116 -32.47 -2.46 -17.15
CA ASP A 116 -32.25 -1.57 -16.01
C ASP A 116 -31.49 -0.30 -16.42
N GLY A 117 -31.34 -0.05 -17.73
CA GLY A 117 -30.70 1.14 -18.29
C GLY A 117 -29.41 0.90 -19.07
N GLY A 118 -28.93 -0.36 -19.16
CA GLY A 118 -27.79 -0.73 -20.00
C GLY A 118 -26.51 0.04 -19.66
N THR A 119 -25.85 0.59 -20.67
CA THR A 119 -24.62 1.40 -20.51
C THR A 119 -24.87 2.79 -19.91
N GLY A 120 -26.13 3.20 -19.74
CA GLY A 120 -26.54 4.45 -19.09
C GLY A 120 -26.77 4.32 -17.57
N ALA A 121 -26.57 3.13 -17.01
CA ALA A 121 -26.69 2.87 -15.59
C ALA A 121 -25.62 1.87 -15.12
N VAL A 122 -25.34 1.86 -13.82
CA VAL A 122 -24.40 0.93 -13.18
C VAL A 122 -25.01 0.30 -11.94
N TYR A 123 -24.78 -1.00 -11.78
CA TYR A 123 -24.94 -1.66 -10.49
C TYR A 123 -23.71 -1.41 -9.64
N VAL A 124 -23.92 -0.97 -8.41
CA VAL A 124 -22.86 -0.68 -7.44
C VAL A 124 -23.01 -1.63 -6.27
N LEU A 125 -21.92 -2.30 -5.92
CA LEU A 125 -21.81 -3.16 -4.76
C LEU A 125 -21.08 -2.42 -3.65
N LEU A 126 -21.76 -2.28 -2.52
CA LEU A 126 -21.24 -1.67 -1.30
C LEU A 126 -20.62 -2.71 -0.38
N LYS A 127 -19.64 -2.27 0.39
CA LYS A 127 -19.02 -3.02 1.47
C LYS A 127 -20.06 -3.33 2.55
N ARG A 128 -20.01 -4.53 3.13
CA ARG A 128 -20.87 -4.85 4.27
C ARG A 128 -20.33 -4.19 5.53
N VAL A 129 -21.23 -3.81 6.43
CA VAL A 129 -20.87 -3.20 7.72
C VAL A 129 -19.97 -4.12 8.57
N SER A 130 -20.08 -5.45 8.41
CA SER A 130 -19.18 -6.42 9.06
C SER A 130 -17.70 -6.26 8.65
N ASP A 131 -17.47 -5.73 7.45
CA ASP A 131 -16.14 -5.65 6.85
C ASP A 131 -15.56 -4.23 7.00
N LEU A 132 -16.39 -3.24 7.37
CA LEU A 132 -15.95 -1.87 7.62
C LEU A 132 -15.18 -1.84 8.95
N PRO A 133 -14.00 -1.20 9.00
CA PRO A 133 -13.30 -1.02 10.26
C PRO A 133 -14.19 -0.19 11.19
N VAL A 134 -14.64 -0.80 12.29
CA VAL A 134 -15.39 -0.10 13.33
C VAL A 134 -14.42 0.87 14.00
N PHE A 135 -14.44 2.15 13.61
CA PHE A 135 -13.79 3.20 14.38
C PHE A 135 -14.61 3.46 15.65
N THR A 136 -14.34 2.69 16.70
CA THR A 136 -14.74 3.06 18.06
C THR A 136 -13.90 4.28 18.45
N ARG A 137 -14.45 5.48 18.25
CA ARG A 137 -13.82 6.71 18.72
C ARG A 137 -14.00 6.77 20.24
N THR A 138 -13.11 6.13 20.96
CA THR A 138 -12.89 6.45 22.37
C THR A 138 -11.98 7.68 22.35
N GLU A 139 -12.55 8.84 22.68
CA GLU A 139 -11.77 10.01 23.05
C GLU A 139 -10.74 9.58 24.11
N SER A 140 -9.47 9.98 23.90
CA SER A 140 -8.28 9.64 24.67
C SER A 140 -7.42 8.47 24.13
N SER A 141 -6.42 8.88 23.34
CA SER A 141 -5.07 8.31 23.27
C SER A 141 -4.92 6.78 23.29
N SER A 142 -4.94 6.15 22.11
CA SER A 142 -3.85 5.24 21.73
C SER A 142 -3.87 4.97 20.21
N PHE A 143 -2.72 5.11 19.57
CA PHE A 143 -2.46 4.72 18.18
C PHE A 143 -2.27 3.19 18.05
N LEU A 144 -2.48 2.44 19.13
CA LEU A 144 -2.35 1.00 19.12
C LEU A 144 -3.64 0.38 18.60
N VAL A 145 -3.51 -0.40 17.52
CA VAL A 145 -4.59 -1.18 16.94
C VAL A 145 -5.19 -2.09 18.03
N VAL A 146 -6.45 -1.85 18.38
CA VAL A 146 -7.19 -2.73 19.28
C VAL A 146 -7.41 -4.06 18.55
N GLU A 147 -6.93 -5.15 19.13
CA GLU A 147 -7.04 -6.50 18.56
C GLU A 147 -8.52 -6.84 18.33
N THR A 148 -8.92 -7.07 17.07
CA THR A 148 -10.32 -7.37 16.73
C THR A 148 -10.65 -8.83 17.07
N LYS A 149 -11.93 -9.16 17.31
CA LYS A 149 -12.38 -10.57 17.50
C LYS A 149 -11.99 -11.49 16.34
N ALA A 150 -11.84 -10.94 15.13
CA ALA A 150 -11.37 -11.68 13.96
C ALA A 150 -9.88 -12.02 14.06
N MET A 151 -9.05 -11.08 14.54
CA MET A 151 -7.63 -11.31 14.82
C MET A 151 -7.45 -12.33 15.94
N GLU A 152 -8.22 -12.24 17.02
CA GLU A 152 -8.19 -13.22 18.11
C GLU A 152 -8.60 -14.62 17.61
N ARG A 153 -9.60 -14.71 16.75
CA ARG A 153 -10.00 -15.99 16.13
C ARG A 153 -8.92 -16.54 15.21
N GLN A 154 -8.29 -15.71 14.37
CA GLN A 154 -7.17 -16.12 13.51
C GLN A 154 -5.99 -16.61 14.34
N ARG A 155 -5.67 -15.90 15.43
CA ARG A 155 -4.63 -16.31 16.37
C ARG A 155 -4.94 -17.65 17.03
N ARG A 156 -6.17 -17.86 17.53
CA ARG A 156 -6.59 -19.15 18.09
C ARG A 156 -6.55 -20.28 17.06
N LEU A 157 -6.91 -20.00 15.81
CA LEU A 157 -6.82 -20.98 14.72
C LEU A 157 -5.37 -21.31 14.39
N ALA A 158 -4.47 -20.33 14.34
CA ALA A 158 -3.04 -20.55 14.14
C ALA A 158 -2.40 -21.32 15.32
N GLU A 159 -2.83 -21.03 16.55
CA GLU A 159 -2.44 -21.77 17.76
C GLU A 159 -2.94 -23.22 17.73
N GLN A 160 -4.19 -23.45 17.29
CA GLN A 160 -4.76 -24.80 17.10
C GLN A 160 -4.10 -25.56 15.94
N GLN A 161 -3.68 -24.86 14.89
CA GLN A 161 -2.93 -25.43 13.77
C GLN A 161 -1.45 -25.68 14.10
N GLY A 162 -1.03 -25.44 15.35
CA GLY A 162 0.27 -25.83 15.85
C GLY A 162 1.41 -24.93 15.37
N GLU A 163 1.11 -23.71 14.92
CA GLU A 163 2.16 -22.71 14.61
C GLU A 163 2.70 -22.06 15.89
N ARG A 164 3.12 -22.89 16.84
CA ARG A 164 4.31 -22.61 17.62
C ARG A 164 5.40 -23.57 17.17
N ARG A 165 5.93 -23.32 15.98
CA ARG A 165 7.35 -23.61 15.78
C ARG A 165 8.14 -22.54 16.54
N MET A 166 8.20 -22.68 17.86
CA MET A 166 9.44 -22.25 18.54
C MET A 166 10.53 -22.95 17.76
N ALA A 167 11.41 -22.19 17.10
CA ALA A 167 12.51 -22.80 16.36
C ALA A 167 13.19 -23.77 17.33
N SER A 168 13.27 -25.05 16.96
CA SER A 168 14.09 -26.01 17.70
C SER A 168 15.51 -25.47 17.64
N VAL A 169 15.94 -24.77 18.70
CA VAL A 169 17.31 -24.35 18.86
C VAL A 169 18.11 -25.63 19.04
N LYS A 170 18.76 -26.10 17.98
CA LYS A 170 19.90 -27.00 18.11
C LYS A 170 21.02 -26.18 18.75
N ALA A 171 20.99 -26.08 20.08
CA ALA A 171 22.19 -25.78 20.82
C ALA A 171 23.14 -26.95 20.56
N ARG A 172 24.07 -26.77 19.62
CA ARG A 172 25.27 -27.60 19.62
C ARG A 172 25.98 -27.25 20.91
N GLU A 173 26.01 -28.17 21.86
CA GLU A 173 27.01 -28.13 22.92
C GLU A 173 28.36 -28.15 22.21
N HIS A 174 29.03 -27.00 22.20
CA HIS A 174 30.39 -26.92 21.72
C HIS A 174 31.26 -27.63 22.74
N SER A 175 31.74 -28.82 22.38
CA SER A 175 32.86 -29.43 23.09
C SER A 175 34.07 -28.50 22.95
N ASN A 176 34.76 -28.25 24.06
CA ASN A 176 36.05 -27.55 24.06
C ASN A 176 37.06 -28.41 23.28
N TYR A 177 37.20 -28.14 21.99
CA TYR A 177 38.30 -28.65 21.18
C TYR A 177 38.85 -27.50 20.35
N GLU A 178 40.12 -27.20 20.59
CA GLU A 178 40.92 -26.24 19.83
C GLU A 178 40.97 -26.67 18.36
N ALA A 179 40.60 -25.75 17.46
CA ALA A 179 40.72 -25.95 16.03
C ALA A 179 42.13 -25.52 15.56
N GLN A 180 42.84 -26.44 14.90
CA GLN A 180 44.11 -26.18 14.24
C GLN A 180 43.92 -25.35 12.94
N PRO A 181 44.92 -24.54 12.52
CA PRO A 181 44.78 -23.69 11.35
C PRO A 181 45.03 -24.48 10.05
N GLY A 182 44.10 -24.39 9.09
CA GLY A 182 44.20 -25.05 7.79
C GLY A 182 43.90 -24.11 6.62
N LEU A 183 44.98 -23.68 5.97
CA LEU A 183 45.18 -23.26 4.58
C LEU A 183 44.15 -22.33 3.90
N GLU A 184 44.50 -21.05 3.87
CA GLU A 184 43.94 -20.03 2.98
C GLU A 184 44.22 -20.35 1.50
N GLY A 185 43.19 -20.31 0.67
CA GLY A 185 43.34 -20.40 -0.78
C GLY A 185 42.00 -20.42 -1.50
N GLU A 186 41.70 -19.34 -2.21
CA GLU A 186 40.83 -19.32 -3.40
C GLU A 186 39.30 -19.44 -3.19
N LEU A 187 38.68 -18.37 -2.68
CA LEU A 187 37.36 -17.95 -3.20
C LEU A 187 37.44 -16.47 -3.56
N GLN A 188 37.92 -16.25 -4.77
CA GLN A 188 38.03 -14.96 -5.44
C GLN A 188 36.65 -14.35 -5.68
N ASN A 189 36.47 -13.13 -5.16
CA ASN A 189 36.09 -11.94 -5.93
C ASN A 189 35.13 -12.17 -7.11
N ASN A 190 33.86 -12.51 -6.85
CA ASN A 190 32.84 -12.49 -7.91
C ASN A 190 31.43 -12.06 -7.46
N ILE A 191 31.30 -11.50 -6.27
CA ILE A 191 30.05 -10.93 -5.77
C ILE A 191 30.34 -9.46 -5.42
N LEU A 192 29.66 -8.55 -6.11
CA LEU A 192 29.72 -7.08 -6.04
C LEU A 192 30.73 -6.35 -6.94
N GLN A 193 30.52 -6.43 -8.25
CA GLN A 193 30.77 -5.27 -9.14
C GLN A 193 29.53 -5.05 -10.02
N HIS A 194 28.54 -4.32 -9.49
CA HIS A 194 27.41 -3.84 -10.28
C HIS A 194 27.54 -2.31 -10.43
N PRO A 195 27.72 -1.77 -11.65
CA PRO A 195 28.06 -0.35 -11.88
C PRO A 195 26.97 0.65 -11.41
N ALA A 196 25.74 0.18 -11.20
CA ALA A 196 24.64 0.96 -10.64
C ALA A 196 24.71 1.17 -9.12
N LEU A 197 25.54 0.38 -8.41
CA LEU A 197 25.78 0.54 -6.97
C LEU A 197 27.01 1.41 -6.66
N ASP A 198 27.95 1.51 -7.61
CA ASP A 198 29.09 2.44 -7.55
C ASP A 198 28.68 3.90 -7.79
N SER A 199 27.50 4.12 -8.40
CA SER A 199 26.96 5.43 -8.75
C SER A 199 25.94 5.97 -7.75
N GLN A 200 25.74 5.30 -6.61
CA GLN A 200 25.02 5.89 -5.48
C GLN A 200 25.87 7.01 -4.84
N ARG A 201 25.82 8.19 -5.46
CA ARG A 201 26.21 9.45 -4.86
C ARG A 201 25.13 9.85 -3.86
N PHE A 202 25.22 9.37 -2.63
CA PHE A 202 24.41 9.91 -1.54
C PHE A 202 25.07 9.67 -0.19
N ASP A 203 25.63 10.74 0.41
CA ASP A 203 25.76 10.82 1.87
C ASP A 203 26.00 12.26 2.40
N GLY A 204 25.35 13.28 1.82
CA GLY A 204 25.15 14.56 2.53
C GLY A 204 26.40 15.32 3.01
N ILE A 205 27.55 15.20 2.33
CA ILE A 205 28.73 16.05 2.56
C ILE A 205 29.18 16.61 1.22
N ASP A 206 28.55 17.72 0.82
CA ASP A 206 29.04 18.54 -0.29
C ASP A 206 30.33 19.23 0.17
N ALA A 207 31.47 18.85 -0.42
CA ALA A 207 32.79 19.43 -0.14
C ALA A 207 32.88 20.98 -0.17
N PRO A 208 32.04 21.73 -0.92
CA PRO A 208 32.06 23.20 -0.82
C PRO A 208 31.15 23.79 0.28
N LEU A 209 30.25 23.02 0.91
CA LEU A 209 29.27 23.53 1.87
C LEU A 209 29.70 23.42 3.34
N ASN A 210 30.57 22.47 3.67
CA ASN A 210 31.13 22.34 5.02
C ASN A 210 32.67 22.30 4.94
N PRO A 211 33.35 23.45 4.99
CA PRO A 211 34.80 23.52 4.85
C PRO A 211 35.47 22.77 6.00
N GLU A 212 36.61 22.15 5.70
CA GLU A 212 37.42 21.47 6.71
C GLU A 212 37.71 22.42 7.89
N PRO A 213 37.38 22.04 9.14
CA PRO A 213 37.65 22.87 10.29
C PRO A 213 39.17 23.07 10.48
N PRO A 214 39.59 24.23 11.02
CA PRO A 214 41.01 24.56 11.17
C PRO A 214 41.75 23.57 12.08
N LEU A 215 43.03 23.37 11.76
CA LEU A 215 43.95 22.47 12.48
C LEU A 215 44.04 22.86 13.98
N ASN A 216 44.18 21.87 14.87
CA ASN A 216 44.20 21.99 16.35
C ASN A 216 42.88 22.38 17.05
N THR A 217 41.73 22.21 16.39
CA THR A 217 40.41 22.33 17.05
C THR A 217 39.83 20.97 17.39
N ASP A 218 39.00 20.89 18.44
CA ASP A 218 38.24 19.66 18.75
C ASP A 218 37.33 19.26 17.57
N ALA A 219 36.77 20.25 16.87
CA ALA A 219 35.99 20.05 15.65
C ALA A 219 36.78 19.32 14.54
N ARG A 220 38.10 19.53 14.45
CA ARG A 220 38.93 18.78 13.49
C ARG A 220 39.09 17.32 13.88
N ARG A 221 39.30 17.04 15.17
CA ARG A 221 39.38 15.68 15.69
C ARG A 221 38.07 14.92 15.44
N GLU A 222 36.94 15.58 15.64
CA GLU A 222 35.60 15.02 15.38
C GLU A 222 35.36 14.77 13.90
N TYR A 223 35.66 15.74 13.04
CA TYR A 223 35.58 15.59 11.58
C TYR A 223 36.40 14.39 11.07
N ASP A 224 37.64 14.24 11.54
CA ASP A 224 38.51 13.13 11.15
C ASP A 224 38.09 11.78 11.78
N ASN A 225 37.34 11.79 12.89
CA ASN A 225 36.74 10.58 13.49
C ASN A 225 35.49 10.14 12.71
N GLU A 226 34.61 11.07 12.38
CA GLU A 226 33.37 10.81 11.63
C GLU A 226 33.67 10.28 10.23
N ARG A 227 34.63 10.89 9.54
CA ARG A 227 35.08 10.43 8.22
C ARG A 227 35.58 8.98 8.25
N ARG A 228 36.35 8.59 9.27
CA ARG A 228 36.82 7.21 9.45
C ARG A 228 35.68 6.24 9.75
N ASN A 229 34.72 6.64 10.59
CA ASN A 229 33.55 5.81 10.89
C ASN A 229 32.68 5.57 9.64
N GLN A 230 32.46 6.61 8.82
CA GLN A 230 31.70 6.48 7.57
C GLN A 230 32.41 5.58 6.57
N GLU A 231 33.73 5.72 6.42
CA GLU A 231 34.53 4.81 5.59
C GLU A 231 34.45 3.36 6.09
N GLN A 232 34.49 3.15 7.41
CA GLN A 232 34.36 1.83 8.02
C GLN A 232 32.97 1.24 7.78
N GLU A 233 31.90 2.02 7.96
CA GLU A 233 30.53 1.59 7.70
C GLU A 233 30.31 1.26 6.22
N LYS A 234 30.88 2.05 5.31
CA LYS A 234 30.88 1.78 3.87
C LYS A 234 31.58 0.46 3.56
N GLN A 235 32.73 0.19 4.17
CA GLN A 235 33.42 -1.09 4.00
C GLN A 235 32.60 -2.27 4.53
N LEU A 236 31.94 -2.12 5.69
CA LEU A 236 31.04 -3.13 6.24
C LEU A 236 29.84 -3.41 5.31
N ARG A 237 29.21 -2.37 4.76
CA ARG A 237 28.11 -2.50 3.77
C ARG A 237 28.54 -3.24 2.50
N LEU A 238 29.77 -3.00 2.05
CA LEU A 238 30.36 -3.69 0.91
C LEU A 238 30.81 -5.13 1.23
N GLY A 239 30.63 -5.60 2.47
CA GLY A 239 31.03 -6.94 2.91
C GLY A 239 32.52 -7.09 3.22
N ASN A 240 33.30 -6.00 3.15
CA ASN A 240 34.71 -5.97 3.46
C ASN A 240 34.87 -5.76 4.98
N MET A 241 34.70 -6.83 5.77
CA MET A 241 34.95 -6.75 7.21
C MET A 241 36.45 -6.53 7.49
N PRO A 242 36.82 -5.56 8.34
CA PRO A 242 38.20 -5.42 8.79
C PRO A 242 38.62 -6.70 9.52
N ARG A 243 39.71 -7.35 9.06
CA ARG A 243 40.29 -8.49 9.77
C ARG A 243 40.98 -7.97 11.03
N PHE A 244 40.34 -8.19 12.19
CA PHE A 244 40.99 -7.96 13.48
C PHE A 244 41.96 -9.10 13.75
N THR A 245 43.25 -8.88 13.46
CA THR A 245 44.30 -9.79 13.88
C THR A 245 44.65 -9.47 15.34
N ASN A 246 44.40 -10.41 16.27
CA ASN A 246 44.77 -10.26 17.68
C ASN A 246 46.28 -10.44 17.94
N THR A 247 47.11 -10.54 16.89
CA THR A 247 48.56 -10.56 17.04
C THR A 247 49.06 -9.17 17.43
N PRO A 248 49.68 -8.99 18.61
CA PRO A 248 50.32 -7.73 18.95
C PRO A 248 51.39 -7.45 17.91
N LYS A 249 51.28 -6.32 17.20
CA LYS A 249 52.30 -5.88 16.26
C LYS A 249 53.62 -5.76 17.03
N PRO A 250 54.72 -6.44 16.66
CA PRO A 250 55.97 -6.25 17.35
C PRO A 250 56.35 -4.78 17.26
N ARG A 251 56.67 -4.15 18.39
CA ARG A 251 57.38 -2.87 18.36
C ARG A 251 58.70 -3.15 17.65
N GLY A 252 58.91 -2.46 16.53
CA GLY A 252 60.18 -2.51 15.80
C GLY A 252 61.35 -2.06 16.70
N PRO A 253 62.59 -2.27 16.24
CA PRO A 253 63.77 -1.82 16.96
C PRO A 253 63.79 -0.30 17.16
#